data_AF-A0A1H9G4R1-F1
#
_entry.id   AF-A0A1H9G4R1-F1
#
_cell.length_a   1.000
_cell.length_b   1.000
_cell.length_c   1.000
_cell.angle_alpha   90.00
_cell.angle_beta   90.00
_cell.angle_gamma   90.00
#
_symmetry.space_group_name_H-M   'P 1'
#
loop_
_entity.id
_entity.type
_entity.pdbx_description
1 polymer ?
#
loop_
_entity_poly.entity_id
_entity_poly.type
_entity_poly.pdbx_seq_one_letter_code
_entity_poly.pdbx_strand_id
1 'polypeptide(L)'
;MLKPFSTIIRFILVVLLLAALFSYAMFQGGFVSWFLFFGFLPILLYSFIIVIYPLSWLSVEREVSKRYFQAGQTLNVKVTVKSKLPFPILFMIIEDQLPKSIHYNDTRHHKYKFLKKPNSLFKEETYKTIIFPRFRRKVVYDYSVTSVPRGLHDLDQVRILTGDFLGLVKKENIFSAPVKVLVEPREVALRLNNEISYFEEGEQTAYSIKANHTNLVSGVRDYAPGDRVSWLDWKTTAKKQKLVTKEFEQEKHKDLTVILNRIHSEKEDWLAFEGSVEIANSIVSESIDDHGKVSFVAIGDKRHEIQLDRGKRDLDRLTRYLAETKLVDESRSFSSKLLKEGMLISKDRNLVVITHQIDSNLHRTMVQINQHDAKISLICIKSKHRITPKERQALEQLKQEGVIVTWLNEDQLTSRLIEVNT
;
A
#
# COMPACT_ATOMS: atom_id res chain seq x y z
N MET A 1 -27.12 -2.82 -20.48
CA MET A 1 -27.80 -2.02 -21.52
C MET A 1 -29.34 -2.24 -21.52
N LEU A 2 -30.01 -2.13 -20.36
CA LEU A 2 -31.48 -2.29 -20.23
C LEU A 2 -32.22 -1.00 -19.79
N LYS A 3 -31.52 0.14 -19.75
CA LYS A 3 -32.05 1.41 -19.22
C LYS A 3 -33.19 2.08 -20.04
N PRO A 4 -33.28 1.99 -21.39
CA PRO A 4 -34.34 2.70 -22.11
C PRO A 4 -35.71 2.02 -21.92
N PHE A 5 -35.76 0.69 -21.85
CA PHE A 5 -37.00 -0.08 -21.75
C PHE A 5 -37.74 0.19 -20.42
N SER A 6 -37.02 0.28 -19.30
CA SER A 6 -37.63 0.58 -18.00
C SER A 6 -38.17 2.00 -17.91
N THR A 7 -37.58 2.95 -18.63
CA THR A 7 -38.05 4.34 -18.68
C THR A 7 -39.35 4.44 -19.48
N ILE A 8 -39.45 3.70 -20.60
CA ILE A 8 -40.66 3.62 -21.43
C ILE A 8 -41.81 2.94 -20.67
N ILE A 9 -41.55 1.86 -19.93
CA ILE A 9 -42.58 1.21 -19.10
C ILE A 9 -43.12 2.18 -18.05
N ARG A 10 -42.23 2.89 -17.35
CA ARG A 10 -42.63 3.88 -16.33
C ARG A 10 -43.43 5.03 -16.95
N PHE A 11 -43.04 5.47 -18.14
CA PHE A 11 -43.81 6.45 -18.92
C PHE A 11 -45.23 5.97 -19.21
N ILE A 12 -45.37 4.77 -19.79
CA ILE A 12 -46.66 4.16 -20.12
C ILE A 12 -47.51 4.00 -18.86
N LEU A 13 -46.92 3.57 -17.75
CA LEU A 13 -47.61 3.42 -16.46
C LEU A 13 -48.18 4.75 -15.96
N VAL A 14 -47.39 5.84 -15.99
CA VAL A 14 -47.86 7.17 -15.57
C VAL A 14 -48.98 7.66 -16.47
N VAL A 15 -48.87 7.46 -17.80
CA VAL A 15 -49.90 7.84 -18.77
C VAL A 15 -51.19 7.02 -18.57
N LEU A 16 -51.08 5.71 -18.37
CA LEU A 16 -52.21 4.82 -18.13
C LEU A 16 -52.93 5.20 -16.83
N LEU A 17 -52.19 5.45 -15.76
CA LEU A 17 -52.77 5.86 -14.47
C LEU A 17 -53.48 7.21 -14.61
N LEU A 18 -52.88 8.18 -15.31
CA LEU A 18 -53.52 9.45 -15.61
C LEU A 18 -54.81 9.27 -16.43
N ALA A 19 -54.78 8.44 -17.47
CA ALA A 19 -55.94 8.14 -18.31
C ALA A 19 -57.05 7.41 -17.54
N ALA A 20 -56.69 6.49 -16.64
CA ALA A 20 -57.64 5.77 -15.79
C ALA A 20 -58.32 6.72 -14.79
N LEU A 21 -57.56 7.60 -14.13
CA LEU A 21 -58.13 8.61 -13.22
C LEU A 21 -59.00 9.62 -13.96
N PHE A 22 -58.59 10.05 -15.16
CA PHE A 22 -59.38 10.93 -15.99
C PHE A 22 -60.69 10.27 -16.45
N SER A 23 -60.60 9.03 -16.92
CA SER A 23 -61.77 8.22 -17.31
C SER A 23 -62.73 8.05 -16.14
N TYR A 24 -62.23 7.68 -14.95
CA TYR A 24 -63.03 7.57 -13.73
C TYR A 24 -63.74 8.89 -13.38
N ALA A 25 -63.03 10.02 -13.41
CA ALA A 25 -63.61 11.34 -13.16
C ALA A 25 -64.69 11.72 -14.17
N MET A 26 -64.47 11.40 -15.45
CA MET A 26 -65.40 11.72 -16.53
C MET A 26 -66.66 10.83 -16.49
N PHE A 27 -66.54 9.52 -16.33
CA PHE A 27 -67.68 8.60 -16.39
C PHE A 27 -68.52 8.58 -15.10
N GLN A 28 -67.90 8.59 -13.91
CA GLN A 28 -68.66 8.62 -12.65
C GLN A 28 -69.19 10.03 -12.35
N GLY A 29 -68.42 11.06 -12.68
CA GLY A 29 -68.74 12.45 -12.31
C GLY A 29 -68.75 12.68 -10.80
N GLY A 30 -69.23 13.86 -10.41
CA GLY A 30 -69.36 14.25 -8.99
C GLY A 30 -68.08 14.79 -8.36
N PHE A 31 -68.23 15.40 -7.17
CA PHE A 31 -67.14 16.09 -6.48
C PHE A 31 -65.96 15.17 -6.16
N VAL A 32 -66.23 13.96 -5.65
CA VAL A 32 -65.20 13.04 -5.17
C VAL A 32 -64.26 12.59 -6.29
N SER A 33 -64.80 12.23 -7.46
CA SER A 33 -64.00 11.72 -8.59
C SER A 33 -63.13 12.83 -9.19
N TRP A 34 -63.66 14.06 -9.31
CA TRP A 34 -62.88 15.22 -9.75
C TRP A 34 -61.84 15.63 -8.71
N PHE A 35 -62.17 15.59 -7.42
CA PHE A 35 -61.21 15.85 -6.35
C PHE A 35 -60.02 14.89 -6.42
N LEU A 36 -60.29 13.59 -6.60
CA LEU A 36 -59.24 12.59 -6.73
C LEU A 36 -58.37 12.84 -7.98
N PHE A 37 -58.97 13.10 -9.13
CA PHE A 37 -58.21 13.44 -10.34
C PHE A 37 -57.31 14.66 -10.14
N PHE A 38 -57.85 15.78 -9.68
CA PHE A 38 -57.07 17.00 -9.48
C PHE A 38 -56.05 16.90 -8.34
N GLY A 39 -56.32 16.07 -7.32
CA GLY A 39 -55.37 15.80 -6.25
C GLY A 39 -54.13 15.03 -6.71
N PHE A 40 -54.30 14.04 -7.59
CA PHE A 40 -53.19 13.27 -8.16
C PHE A 40 -52.53 13.92 -9.38
N LEU A 41 -53.24 14.81 -10.09
CA LEU A 41 -52.74 15.50 -11.28
C LEU A 41 -51.34 16.14 -11.08
N PRO A 42 -51.07 16.96 -10.05
CA PRO A 42 -49.75 17.57 -9.88
C PRO A 42 -48.65 16.53 -9.60
N ILE A 43 -48.98 15.44 -8.90
CA ILE A 43 -48.04 14.35 -8.62
C ILE A 43 -47.67 13.63 -9.92
N LEU A 44 -48.68 13.24 -10.70
CA LEU A 44 -48.48 12.55 -11.98
C LEU A 44 -47.81 13.43 -13.02
N LEU A 45 -48.13 14.73 -13.04
CA LEU A 45 -47.45 15.70 -13.89
C LEU A 45 -45.97 15.81 -13.51
N TYR A 46 -45.64 15.87 -12.21
CA TYR A 46 -44.24 15.83 -11.77
C TYR A 46 -43.56 14.51 -12.16
N SER A 47 -44.21 13.36 -11.95
CA SER A 47 -43.71 12.04 -12.37
C SER A 47 -43.46 12.00 -13.88
N PHE A 48 -44.34 12.60 -14.69
CA PHE A 48 -44.15 12.72 -16.12
C PHE A 48 -42.94 13.58 -16.48
N ILE A 49 -42.78 14.74 -15.83
CA ILE A 49 -41.64 15.61 -16.09
C ILE A 49 -40.31 14.95 -15.69
N ILE A 50 -40.24 14.22 -14.57
CA ILE A 50 -39.00 13.53 -14.17
C ILE A 50 -38.65 12.39 -15.13
N VAL A 51 -39.63 11.69 -15.73
CA VAL A 51 -39.38 10.69 -16.80
C VAL A 51 -38.66 11.33 -17.97
N ILE A 52 -39.11 12.51 -18.41
CA ILE A 52 -38.55 13.21 -19.57
C ILE A 52 -37.23 13.91 -19.21
N TYR A 53 -37.04 14.35 -17.96
CA TYR A 53 -35.84 15.06 -17.50
C TYR A 53 -34.56 14.21 -17.70
N PRO A 54 -33.65 14.57 -18.61
CA PRO A 54 -32.49 13.75 -18.91
C PRO A 54 -31.40 13.93 -17.85
N LEU A 55 -31.02 12.83 -17.19
CA LEU A 55 -29.93 12.84 -16.20
C LEU A 55 -28.56 13.19 -16.81
N SER A 56 -28.39 13.09 -18.13
CA SER A 56 -27.16 13.52 -18.82
C SER A 56 -26.91 15.03 -18.78
N TRP A 57 -27.90 15.83 -18.38
CA TRP A 57 -27.70 17.26 -18.11
C TRP A 57 -27.02 17.55 -16.77
N LEU A 58 -26.80 16.52 -15.96
CA LEU A 58 -25.95 16.61 -14.79
C LEU A 58 -24.49 16.42 -15.20
N SER A 59 -23.60 17.13 -14.52
CA SER A 59 -22.16 16.91 -14.54
C SER A 59 -21.71 16.64 -13.11
N VAL A 60 -20.81 15.68 -12.96
CA VAL A 60 -20.31 15.24 -11.67
C VAL A 60 -18.81 15.39 -11.69
N GLU A 61 -18.29 16.10 -10.71
CA GLU A 61 -16.88 16.30 -10.49
C GLU A 61 -16.52 15.73 -9.11
N ARG A 62 -15.39 15.01 -9.04
CA ARG A 62 -14.84 14.48 -7.80
C ARG A 62 -13.51 15.17 -7.53
N GLU A 63 -13.39 15.73 -6.34
CA GLU A 63 -12.16 16.32 -5.82
C GLU A 63 -11.71 15.55 -4.59
N VAL A 64 -10.40 15.35 -4.45
CA VAL A 64 -9.79 14.71 -3.29
C VAL A 64 -8.80 15.67 -2.66
N SER A 65 -8.75 15.68 -1.33
CA SER A 65 -7.85 16.54 -0.55
C SER A 65 -6.37 16.32 -0.87
N LYS A 66 -5.96 15.06 -1.04
CA LYS A 66 -4.59 14.65 -1.41
C LYS A 66 -4.64 13.45 -2.34
N ARG A 67 -3.73 13.40 -3.31
CA ARG A 67 -3.56 12.25 -4.22
C ARG A 67 -2.42 11.33 -3.81
N TYR A 68 -1.54 11.79 -2.92
CA TYR A 68 -0.37 11.09 -2.42
C TYR A 68 -0.34 11.23 -0.90
N PHE A 69 -0.35 10.11 -0.19
CA PHE A 69 -0.30 10.07 1.26
C PHE A 69 0.05 8.66 1.78
N GLN A 70 0.29 8.51 3.09
CA GLN A 70 0.69 7.23 3.69
C GLN A 70 -0.51 6.40 4.15
N ALA A 71 -0.33 5.08 4.18
CA ALA A 71 -1.32 4.13 4.67
C ALA A 71 -1.82 4.45 6.09
N GLY A 72 -3.13 4.28 6.30
CA GLY A 72 -3.83 4.60 7.55
C GLY A 72 -4.16 6.09 7.75
N GLN A 73 -3.89 6.96 6.77
CA GLN A 73 -4.40 8.34 6.78
C GLN A 73 -5.84 8.42 6.26
N THR A 74 -6.48 9.57 6.48
CA THR A 74 -7.86 9.83 6.06
C THR A 74 -7.88 10.55 4.71
N LEU A 75 -8.68 10.04 3.78
CA LEU A 75 -8.93 10.66 2.49
C LEU A 75 -10.26 11.42 2.54
N ASN A 76 -10.19 12.75 2.47
CA ASN A 76 -11.39 13.58 2.32
C ASN A 76 -11.73 13.71 0.82
N VAL A 77 -12.98 13.38 0.49
CA VAL A 77 -13.53 13.40 -0.86
C VAL A 77 -14.70 14.38 -0.92
N LYS A 78 -14.72 15.18 -1.99
CA LYS A 78 -15.79 16.12 -2.30
C LYS A 78 -16.38 15.78 -3.66
N VAL A 79 -17.66 15.44 -3.67
CA VAL A 79 -18.42 15.19 -4.89
C VAL A 79 -19.31 16.39 -5.16
N THR A 80 -19.10 17.03 -6.30
CA THR A 80 -19.90 18.17 -6.75
C THR A 80 -20.77 17.77 -7.93
N VAL A 81 -22.08 17.96 -7.79
CA VAL A 81 -23.05 17.74 -8.86
C VAL A 81 -23.54 19.10 -9.35
N LYS A 82 -23.39 19.36 -10.65
CA LYS A 82 -23.88 20.58 -11.32
C LYS A 82 -24.94 20.22 -12.36
N SER A 83 -26.02 20.99 -12.39
CA SER A 83 -27.11 20.86 -13.35
C SER A 83 -27.08 22.02 -14.36
N LYS A 84 -27.27 21.72 -15.64
CA LYS A 84 -27.37 22.77 -16.69
C LYS A 84 -28.62 23.65 -16.54
N LEU A 85 -29.73 23.06 -16.09
CA LEU A 85 -31.01 23.74 -15.92
C LEU A 85 -31.45 23.70 -14.44
N PRO A 86 -32.11 24.75 -13.95
CA PRO A 86 -32.76 24.72 -12.64
C PRO A 86 -34.03 23.88 -12.77
N PHE A 87 -34.02 22.67 -12.22
CA PHE A 87 -35.17 21.77 -12.21
C PHE A 87 -35.47 21.37 -10.77
N PRO A 88 -36.73 21.34 -10.29
CA PRO A 88 -37.09 20.99 -8.92
C PRO A 88 -36.86 19.50 -8.63
N ILE A 89 -35.61 19.07 -8.55
CA ILE A 89 -35.25 17.73 -8.12
C ILE A 89 -35.59 17.63 -6.63
N LEU A 90 -36.62 16.86 -6.31
CA LEU A 90 -37.08 16.69 -4.93
C LEU A 90 -36.00 16.05 -4.08
N PHE A 91 -35.48 14.91 -4.51
CA PHE A 91 -34.38 14.22 -3.87
C PHE A 91 -33.39 13.70 -4.89
N MET A 92 -32.13 13.66 -4.50
CA MET A 92 -31.03 13.10 -5.24
C MET A 92 -30.21 12.24 -4.29
N ILE A 93 -30.08 10.97 -4.59
CA ILE A 93 -29.16 10.06 -3.92
C ILE A 93 -27.84 10.11 -4.69
N ILE A 94 -26.78 10.48 -4.01
CA ILE A 94 -25.41 10.47 -4.54
C ILE A 94 -24.69 9.31 -3.87
N GLU A 95 -24.24 8.34 -4.65
CA GLU A 95 -23.47 7.19 -4.21
C GLU A 95 -22.10 7.22 -4.91
N ASP A 96 -21.05 7.44 -4.13
CA ASP A 96 -19.68 7.37 -4.63
C ASP A 96 -19.19 5.91 -4.58
N GLN A 97 -18.91 5.33 -5.75
CA GLN A 97 -18.51 3.93 -5.88
C GLN A 97 -17.00 3.80 -5.78
N LEU A 98 -16.53 3.47 -4.58
CA LEU A 98 -15.12 3.22 -4.31
C LEU A 98 -14.71 1.79 -4.67
N PRO A 99 -13.44 1.56 -5.05
CA PRO A 99 -12.94 0.22 -5.33
C PRO A 99 -12.85 -0.63 -4.06
N LYS A 100 -12.99 -1.96 -4.21
CA LYS A 100 -12.95 -2.92 -3.10
C LYS A 100 -11.68 -2.83 -2.25
N SER A 101 -10.57 -2.37 -2.83
CA SER A 101 -9.30 -2.20 -2.12
C SER A 101 -9.37 -1.16 -1.00
N ILE A 102 -10.22 -0.13 -1.11
CA ILE A 102 -10.37 0.91 -0.06
C ILE A 102 -11.12 0.38 1.17
N HIS A 103 -11.93 -0.66 1.04
CA HIS A 103 -12.75 -1.20 2.14
C HIS A 103 -11.95 -1.96 3.22
N TYR A 104 -10.64 -2.15 3.04
CA TYR A 104 -9.78 -2.70 4.09
C TYR A 104 -9.29 -1.59 5.00
N ASN A 105 -9.55 -1.70 6.30
CA ASN A 105 -9.20 -0.68 7.28
C ASN A 105 -7.74 -0.81 7.76
N ASP A 106 -6.89 0.15 7.40
CA ASP A 106 -5.49 0.20 7.84
C ASP A 106 -5.35 0.96 9.16
N THR A 107 -5.46 0.21 10.26
CA THR A 107 -5.29 0.75 11.62
C THR A 107 -3.81 0.87 12.05
N ARG A 108 -2.89 1.01 11.08
CA ARG A 108 -1.43 1.03 11.31
C ARG A 108 -1.00 -0.24 12.05
N HIS A 109 -0.12 -0.16 13.03
CA HIS A 109 0.37 -1.32 13.81
C HIS A 109 -0.75 -2.17 14.45
N HIS A 110 -1.93 -1.61 14.74
CA HIS A 110 -3.03 -2.38 15.34
C HIS A 110 -3.63 -3.42 14.39
N LYS A 111 -3.46 -3.26 13.07
CA LYS A 111 -4.01 -4.20 12.07
C LYS A 111 -3.39 -5.59 12.22
N TYR A 112 -2.15 -5.68 12.70
CA TYR A 112 -1.44 -6.95 12.85
C TYR A 112 -1.99 -7.83 13.96
N LYS A 113 -2.83 -7.32 14.87
CA LYS A 113 -3.64 -8.17 15.78
C LYS A 113 -4.54 -9.15 15.02
N PHE A 114 -4.86 -8.84 13.76
CA PHE A 114 -5.71 -9.65 12.89
C PHE A 114 -4.91 -10.55 11.93
N LEU A 115 -3.59 -10.76 12.13
CA LEU A 115 -2.80 -11.69 11.28
C LEU A 115 -3.41 -13.09 11.18
N LYS A 116 -4.06 -13.57 12.24
CA LYS A 116 -4.77 -14.86 12.23
C LYS A 116 -6.03 -14.86 11.35
N LYS A 117 -6.72 -13.71 11.21
CA LYS A 117 -7.97 -13.57 10.43
C LYS A 117 -8.01 -12.18 9.74
N PRO A 118 -7.25 -11.99 8.66
CA PRO A 118 -7.13 -10.68 8.02
C PRO A 118 -8.45 -10.11 7.49
N ASN A 119 -9.38 -10.98 7.08
CA ASN A 119 -10.67 -10.58 6.55
C ASN A 119 -11.54 -9.81 7.55
N SER A 120 -11.23 -9.85 8.85
CA SER A 120 -11.86 -8.99 9.86
C SER A 120 -11.59 -7.50 9.66
N LEU A 121 -10.58 -7.13 8.86
CA LEU A 121 -10.27 -5.75 8.48
C LEU A 121 -11.13 -5.25 7.32
N PHE A 122 -11.84 -6.13 6.60
CA PHE A 122 -12.72 -5.75 5.52
C PHE A 122 -14.03 -5.18 6.08
N LYS A 123 -14.35 -3.95 5.69
CA LYS A 123 -15.59 -3.27 6.05
C LYS A 123 -16.20 -2.64 4.81
N GLU A 124 -17.30 -3.24 4.35
CA GLU A 124 -18.05 -2.73 3.20
C GLU A 124 -18.80 -1.44 3.59
N GLU A 125 -18.09 -0.32 3.48
CA GLU A 125 -18.67 1.01 3.70
C GLU A 125 -19.25 1.55 2.40
N THR A 126 -20.49 2.04 2.45
CA THR A 126 -21.12 2.69 1.30
C THR A 126 -21.14 4.21 1.53
N TYR A 127 -20.57 4.95 0.59
CA TYR A 127 -20.53 6.42 0.66
C TYR A 127 -21.71 6.99 -0.11
N LYS A 128 -22.87 6.96 0.54
CA LYS A 128 -24.14 7.41 -0.03
C LYS A 128 -24.78 8.50 0.83
N THR A 129 -25.37 9.49 0.18
CA THR A 129 -26.17 10.52 0.85
C THR A 129 -27.43 10.82 0.05
N ILE A 130 -28.45 11.35 0.73
CA ILE A 130 -29.66 11.89 0.11
C ILE A 130 -29.63 13.40 0.30
N ILE A 131 -29.72 14.13 -0.81
CA ILE A 131 -29.79 15.59 -0.82
C ILE A 131 -31.11 16.00 -1.47
N PHE A 132 -31.63 17.16 -1.08
CA PHE A 132 -32.85 17.75 -1.62
C PHE A 132 -32.48 19.04 -2.37
N PRO A 133 -32.03 18.96 -3.65
CA PRO A 133 -31.56 20.12 -4.40
C PRO A 133 -32.63 21.19 -4.59
N ARG A 134 -33.91 20.78 -4.74
CA ARG A 134 -35.00 21.65 -5.17
C ARG A 134 -34.56 22.31 -6.49
N PHE A 135 -34.50 23.64 -6.57
CA PHE A 135 -34.06 24.36 -7.76
C PHE A 135 -32.54 24.67 -7.79
N ARG A 136 -31.75 24.19 -6.83
CA ARG A 136 -30.31 24.46 -6.77
C ARG A 136 -29.60 23.77 -7.92
N ARG A 137 -28.87 24.55 -8.72
CA ARG A 137 -28.05 24.05 -9.83
C ARG A 137 -26.73 23.40 -9.39
N LYS A 138 -26.30 23.61 -8.14
CA LYS A 138 -25.06 23.05 -7.59
C LYS A 138 -25.35 22.44 -6.23
N VAL A 139 -24.87 21.21 -6.06
CA VAL A 139 -24.94 20.45 -4.81
C VAL A 139 -23.56 19.86 -4.53
N VAL A 140 -23.17 19.85 -3.26
CA VAL A 140 -21.89 19.33 -2.79
C VAL A 140 -22.14 18.26 -1.73
N TYR A 141 -21.44 17.14 -1.86
CA TYR A 141 -21.40 16.05 -0.89
C TYR A 141 -19.95 15.82 -0.46
N ASP A 142 -19.66 16.12 0.80
CA ASP A 142 -18.35 15.92 1.41
C ASP A 142 -18.40 14.68 2.32
N TYR A 143 -17.41 13.80 2.21
CA TYR A 143 -17.24 12.66 3.09
C TYR A 143 -15.76 12.31 3.28
N SER A 144 -15.49 11.53 4.33
CA SER A 144 -14.14 11.11 4.69
C SER A 144 -14.05 9.59 4.71
N VAL A 145 -13.05 9.05 4.03
CA VAL A 145 -12.64 7.64 4.10
C VAL A 145 -11.49 7.56 5.09
N THR A 146 -11.74 7.02 6.28
CA THR A 146 -10.70 6.88 7.31
C THR A 146 -9.84 5.65 7.07
N SER A 147 -8.57 5.73 7.46
CA SER A 147 -7.66 4.57 7.51
C SER A 147 -7.50 3.84 6.17
N VAL A 148 -7.23 4.59 5.11
CA VAL A 148 -7.10 4.03 3.76
C VAL A 148 -5.86 3.11 3.68
N PRO A 149 -5.98 1.90 3.11
CA PRO A 149 -4.88 0.96 3.02
C PRO A 149 -3.87 1.36 1.94
N ARG A 150 -2.66 0.80 2.01
CA ARG A 150 -1.63 0.96 0.99
C ARG A 150 -2.14 0.46 -0.37
N GLY A 151 -1.86 1.20 -1.43
CA GLY A 151 -2.28 0.80 -2.77
C GLY A 151 -2.41 1.96 -3.75
N LEU A 152 -2.48 1.61 -5.04
CA LEU A 152 -3.09 2.48 -6.04
C LEU A 152 -4.60 2.21 -6.08
N HIS A 153 -5.39 3.24 -5.78
CA HIS A 153 -6.85 3.16 -5.78
C HIS A 153 -7.41 4.04 -6.91
N ASP A 154 -8.10 3.38 -7.84
CA ASP A 154 -8.82 4.03 -8.93
C ASP A 154 -10.27 4.29 -8.48
N LEU A 155 -10.61 5.55 -8.25
CA LEU A 155 -11.96 5.99 -7.95
C LEU A 155 -12.59 6.43 -9.26
N ASP A 156 -13.57 5.70 -9.78
CA ASP A 156 -14.02 5.90 -11.17
C ASP A 156 -15.43 6.46 -11.29
N GLN A 157 -16.38 5.89 -10.54
CA GLN A 157 -17.81 6.06 -10.84
C GLN A 157 -18.55 6.72 -9.68
N VAL A 158 -19.44 7.65 -10.01
CA VAL A 158 -20.44 8.19 -9.08
C VAL A 158 -21.81 7.86 -9.64
N ARG A 159 -22.62 7.15 -8.86
CA ARG A 159 -24.00 6.84 -9.21
C ARG A 159 -24.91 7.92 -8.62
N ILE A 160 -25.78 8.45 -9.47
CA ILE A 160 -26.85 9.37 -9.05
C ILE A 160 -28.19 8.70 -9.29
N LEU A 161 -29.03 8.69 -8.25
CA LEU A 161 -30.42 8.27 -8.33
C LEU A 161 -31.35 9.44 -7.99
N THR A 162 -32.42 9.60 -8.74
CA THR A 162 -33.48 10.58 -8.49
C THR A 162 -34.83 9.96 -8.76
N GLY A 163 -35.91 10.54 -8.25
CA GLY A 163 -37.25 10.08 -8.55
C GLY A 163 -38.35 11.02 -8.09
N ASP A 164 -39.55 10.49 -8.02
CA ASP A 164 -40.74 11.14 -7.48
C ASP A 164 -41.09 10.67 -6.07
N PHE A 165 -41.98 11.40 -5.39
CA PHE A 165 -42.38 11.13 -4.01
C PHE A 165 -43.03 9.76 -3.82
N LEU A 166 -43.86 9.32 -4.78
CA LEU A 166 -44.54 8.03 -4.73
C LEU A 166 -43.66 6.86 -5.20
N GLY A 167 -42.47 7.15 -5.75
CA GLY A 167 -41.57 6.13 -6.30
C GLY A 167 -42.06 5.46 -7.57
N LEU A 168 -43.08 6.02 -8.26
CA LEU A 168 -43.56 5.54 -9.56
C LEU A 168 -42.45 5.63 -10.61
N VAL A 169 -41.59 6.66 -10.47
CA VAL A 169 -40.49 6.92 -11.37
C VAL A 169 -39.19 7.01 -10.57
N LYS A 170 -38.28 6.10 -10.89
CA LYS A 170 -36.87 6.16 -10.44
C LYS A 170 -36.00 6.34 -11.67
N LYS A 171 -34.96 7.16 -11.60
CA LYS A 171 -33.95 7.30 -12.65
C LYS A 171 -32.58 7.19 -12.04
N GLU A 172 -31.71 6.46 -12.72
CA GLU A 172 -30.34 6.23 -12.30
C GLU A 172 -29.40 6.48 -13.48
N ASN A 173 -28.37 7.28 -13.22
CA ASN A 173 -27.25 7.41 -14.13
C ASN A 173 -25.92 7.26 -13.39
N ILE A 174 -24.94 6.69 -14.09
CA ILE A 174 -23.58 6.52 -13.58
C ILE A 174 -22.71 7.51 -14.34
N PHE A 175 -21.99 8.35 -13.61
CA PHE A 175 -21.09 9.36 -14.15
C PHE A 175 -19.66 8.92 -13.93
N SER A 176 -18.83 9.08 -14.96
CA SER A 176 -17.39 8.86 -14.86
C SER A 176 -16.74 10.11 -14.28
N ALA A 177 -16.09 9.96 -13.13
CA ALA A 177 -15.34 11.00 -12.43
C ALA A 177 -14.00 10.44 -11.93
N PRO A 178 -13.10 10.01 -12.84
CA PRO A 178 -11.92 9.25 -12.50
C PRO A 178 -10.91 10.07 -11.69
N VAL A 179 -10.50 9.56 -10.54
CA VAL A 179 -9.44 10.11 -9.69
C VAL A 179 -8.60 8.95 -9.18
N LYS A 180 -7.28 9.04 -9.38
CA LYS A 180 -6.32 8.07 -8.85
C LYS A 180 -5.72 8.59 -7.55
N VAL A 181 -5.65 7.70 -6.57
CA VAL A 181 -5.05 7.96 -5.26
C VAL A 181 -3.96 6.93 -5.01
N LEU A 182 -2.72 7.40 -4.79
CA LEU A 182 -1.59 6.56 -4.43
C LEU A 182 -1.36 6.65 -2.93
N VAL A 183 -1.43 5.50 -2.27
CA VAL A 183 -1.21 5.36 -0.83
C VAL A 183 0.08 4.58 -0.59
N GLU A 184 1.08 5.28 -0.08
CA GLU A 184 2.42 4.74 0.19
C GLU A 184 2.45 3.86 1.43
N PRO A 185 3.38 2.88 1.49
CA PRO A 185 3.60 2.12 2.70
C PRO A 185 3.97 3.04 3.86
N ARG A 186 3.59 2.63 5.07
CA ARG A 186 3.94 3.35 6.28
C ARG A 186 5.40 3.05 6.66
N GLU A 187 6.08 4.05 7.19
CA GLU A 187 7.35 3.88 7.89
C GLU A 187 7.12 3.41 9.32
N VAL A 188 7.85 2.38 9.71
CA VAL A 188 7.82 1.78 11.04
C VAL A 188 9.12 2.15 11.73
N ALA A 189 9.04 2.56 12.99
CA ALA A 189 10.24 2.76 13.78
C ALA A 189 10.87 1.39 14.04
N LEU A 190 12.05 1.16 13.47
CA LEU A 190 12.84 -0.04 13.70
C LEU A 190 13.95 0.28 14.68
N ARG A 191 14.44 -0.77 15.33
CA ARG A 191 15.73 -0.78 16.00
C ARG A 191 16.54 -1.86 15.31
N LEU A 192 17.44 -1.43 14.43
CA LEU A 192 18.36 -2.31 13.73
C LEU A 192 19.49 -2.68 14.69
N ASN A 193 19.46 -3.91 15.18
CA ASN A 193 20.59 -4.46 15.92
C ASN A 193 21.57 -5.00 14.88
N ASN A 194 22.63 -4.24 14.61
CA ASN A 194 23.72 -4.67 13.73
C ASN A 194 24.59 -5.72 14.45
N GLU A 195 24.06 -6.93 14.63
CA GLU A 195 24.86 -8.10 15.01
C GLU A 195 25.92 -8.40 13.92
N ILE A 196 25.72 -7.90 12.71
CA ILE A 196 26.64 -8.02 11.57
C ILE A 196 27.92 -7.19 11.72
N SER A 197 27.97 -6.21 12.63
CA SER A 197 29.10 -5.27 12.72
C SER A 197 30.27 -5.74 13.62
N TYR A 198 30.21 -6.89 14.29
CA TYR A 198 31.16 -7.19 15.39
C TYR A 198 32.03 -8.45 15.28
N PHE A 199 32.06 -9.14 14.14
CA PHE A 199 32.97 -10.28 13.96
C PHE A 199 33.68 -10.21 12.60
N GLU A 200 34.90 -9.67 12.63
CA GLU A 200 35.99 -9.94 11.68
C GLU A 200 37.31 -9.41 12.28
N GLU A 201 37.59 -9.77 13.54
CA GLU A 201 38.94 -9.66 14.11
C GLU A 201 39.70 -10.95 13.73
N GLY A 202 40.22 -10.99 12.50
CA GLY A 202 41.03 -12.11 12.02
C GLY A 202 40.72 -12.48 10.57
N GLU A 203 41.72 -12.24 9.70
CA GLU A 203 41.83 -12.71 8.31
C GLU A 203 40.65 -12.42 7.37
N GLN A 204 40.76 -11.34 6.59
CA GLN A 204 40.89 -11.48 5.13
C GLN A 204 41.20 -10.14 4.44
N THR A 205 42.21 -10.23 3.57
CA THR A 205 42.76 -9.21 2.67
C THR A 205 41.84 -8.95 1.49
N ALA A 206 41.33 -7.72 1.36
CA ALA A 206 41.08 -7.08 0.06
C ALA A 206 40.98 -5.56 0.25
N TYR A 207 41.92 -4.83 -0.35
CA TYR A 207 41.98 -3.37 -0.33
C TYR A 207 40.87 -2.80 -1.23
N SER A 208 39.91 -2.08 -0.66
CA SER A 208 39.04 -1.19 -1.42
C SER A 208 39.62 0.23 -1.39
N ILE A 209 39.93 0.77 -2.56
CA ILE A 209 40.59 2.09 -2.74
C ILE A 209 39.66 3.28 -2.39
N LYS A 210 38.40 3.02 -1.99
CA LYS A 210 37.39 4.05 -1.65
C LYS A 210 36.71 3.84 -0.29
N ALA A 211 37.40 3.28 0.70
CA ALA A 211 36.94 3.40 2.08
C ALA A 211 37.28 4.81 2.59
N ASN A 212 36.27 5.56 3.06
CA ASN A 212 36.54 6.80 3.78
C ASN A 212 37.30 6.44 5.06
N HIS A 213 38.51 6.95 5.20
CA HIS A 213 39.31 6.74 6.41
C HIS A 213 38.63 7.46 7.58
N THR A 214 38.38 6.75 8.68
CA THR A 214 38.00 7.41 9.92
C THR A 214 39.19 8.20 10.46
N ASN A 215 38.94 9.21 11.30
CA ASN A 215 40.03 9.91 12.01
C ASN A 215 40.61 9.07 13.17
N LEU A 216 40.15 7.83 13.36
CA LEU A 216 40.59 6.96 14.44
C LEU A 216 41.86 6.22 14.00
N VAL A 217 42.94 6.42 14.76
CA VAL A 217 44.24 5.78 14.50
C VAL A 217 44.23 4.39 15.13
N SER A 218 44.22 3.35 14.30
CA SER A 218 44.25 1.94 14.75
C SER A 218 45.68 1.44 14.97
N GLY A 219 46.67 2.02 14.28
CA GLY A 219 48.05 1.58 14.35
C GLY A 219 49.04 2.52 13.69
N VAL A 220 50.27 2.04 13.55
CA VAL A 220 51.38 2.77 12.94
C VAL A 220 52.22 1.80 12.11
N ARG A 221 52.55 2.19 10.88
CA ARG A 221 53.43 1.44 9.98
C ARG A 221 54.57 2.30 9.46
N ASP A 222 55.58 1.66 8.89
CA ASP A 222 56.67 2.35 8.23
C ASP A 222 56.16 3.17 7.03
N TYR A 223 56.70 4.38 6.87
CA TYR A 223 56.35 5.30 5.80
C TYR A 223 56.73 4.71 4.43
N ALA A 224 55.76 4.73 3.50
CA ALA A 224 55.99 4.37 2.12
C ALA A 224 55.95 5.62 1.23
N PRO A 225 56.82 5.73 0.20
CA PRO A 225 56.76 6.82 -0.76
C PRO A 225 55.38 6.91 -1.42
N GLY A 226 54.67 8.01 -1.20
CA GLY A 226 53.28 8.22 -1.65
C GLY A 226 52.29 8.45 -0.51
N ASP A 227 52.67 8.15 0.73
CA ASP A 227 51.88 8.49 1.92
C ASP A 227 51.80 10.01 2.11
N ARG A 228 50.61 10.49 2.49
CA ARG A 228 50.37 11.92 2.75
C ARG A 228 51.13 12.36 3.98
N VAL A 229 51.78 13.53 3.91
CA VAL A 229 52.53 14.09 5.05
C VAL A 229 51.64 14.34 6.27
N SER A 230 50.35 14.66 6.06
CA SER A 230 49.35 14.81 7.12
C SER A 230 49.11 13.55 7.95
N TRP A 231 49.50 12.38 7.44
CA TRP A 231 49.33 11.09 8.11
C TRP A 231 50.57 10.63 8.86
N LEU A 232 51.68 11.39 8.83
CA LEU A 232 52.83 11.06 9.66
C LEU A 232 52.50 11.19 11.15
N ASP A 233 52.94 10.21 11.93
CA ASP A 233 53.01 10.33 13.37
C ASP A 233 54.37 10.92 13.76
N TRP A 234 54.42 12.24 13.92
CA TRP A 234 55.63 12.96 14.34
C TRP A 234 56.15 12.51 15.71
N LYS A 235 55.26 12.10 16.63
CA LYS A 235 55.64 11.68 17.98
C LYS A 235 56.34 10.32 17.94
N THR A 236 55.81 9.39 17.16
CA THR A 236 56.42 8.06 16.98
C THR A 236 57.68 8.14 16.11
N THR A 237 57.66 8.98 15.07
CA THR A 237 58.82 9.26 14.20
C THR A 237 60.01 9.81 15.00
N ALA A 238 59.78 10.77 15.89
CA ALA A 238 60.82 11.35 16.73
C ALA A 238 61.45 10.32 17.69
N LYS A 239 60.66 9.36 18.21
CA LYS A 239 61.15 8.33 19.12
C LYS A 239 61.92 7.20 18.41
N LYS A 240 61.44 6.77 17.24
CA LYS A 240 62.03 5.64 16.49
C LYS A 240 63.11 6.06 15.49
N GLN A 241 63.31 7.37 15.28
CA GLN A 241 64.22 7.94 14.27
C GLN A 241 63.98 7.38 12.86
N LYS A 242 62.74 6.99 12.56
CA LYS A 242 62.28 6.48 11.27
C LYS A 242 60.91 7.07 10.99
N LEU A 243 60.62 7.40 9.72
CA LEU A 243 59.33 7.96 9.33
C LEU A 243 58.24 6.90 9.48
N VAL A 244 57.20 7.25 10.22
CA VAL A 244 56.06 6.36 10.54
C VAL A 244 54.76 7.04 10.13
N THR A 245 53.91 6.30 9.42
CA THR A 245 52.57 6.73 8.98
C THR A 245 51.52 6.11 9.90
N LYS A 246 50.54 6.92 10.32
CA LYS A 246 49.34 6.47 11.04
C LYS A 246 48.52 5.56 10.14
N GLU A 247 48.13 4.40 10.66
CA GLU A 247 47.10 3.57 10.05
C GLU A 247 45.76 3.98 10.65
N PHE A 248 44.84 4.36 9.77
CA PHE A 248 43.48 4.71 10.16
C PHE A 248 42.59 3.49 9.99
N GLU A 249 41.66 3.31 10.92
CA GLU A 249 40.63 2.29 10.79
C GLU A 249 39.74 2.63 9.58
N GLN A 250 39.61 1.66 8.66
CA GLN A 250 38.69 1.78 7.55
C GLN A 250 37.32 1.31 8.01
N GLU A 251 36.33 2.20 8.00
CA GLU A 251 34.93 1.78 8.10
C GLU A 251 34.59 0.99 6.83
N LYS A 252 34.53 -0.34 6.97
CA LYS A 252 33.97 -1.22 5.93
C LYS A 252 32.46 -1.20 6.10
N HIS A 253 31.77 -0.32 5.38
CA HIS A 253 30.33 -0.46 5.20
C HIS A 253 30.09 -1.61 4.21
N LYS A 254 29.43 -2.68 4.66
CA LYS A 254 28.97 -3.73 3.76
C LYS A 254 27.71 -3.22 3.05
N ASP A 255 27.68 -3.35 1.73
CA ASP A 255 26.52 -2.98 0.94
C ASP A 255 25.30 -3.81 1.37
N LEU A 256 24.11 -3.22 1.42
CA LEU A 256 22.89 -3.90 1.87
C LEU A 256 22.00 -4.27 0.67
N THR A 257 21.49 -5.51 0.66
CA THR A 257 20.43 -5.93 -0.26
C THR A 257 19.21 -6.40 0.50
N VAL A 258 18.10 -5.68 0.36
CA VAL A 258 16.79 -6.07 0.92
C VAL A 258 15.99 -6.82 -0.14
N ILE A 259 15.66 -8.08 0.12
CA ILE A 259 14.91 -8.95 -0.77
C ILE A 259 13.49 -9.14 -0.23
N LEU A 260 12.47 -8.70 -0.98
CA LEU A 260 11.06 -8.88 -0.65
C LEU A 260 10.45 -10.05 -1.44
N ASN A 261 9.84 -10.99 -0.72
CA ASN A 261 9.01 -12.03 -1.31
C ASN A 261 7.59 -11.50 -1.65
N ARG A 262 7.20 -11.60 -2.93
CA ARG A 262 5.86 -11.26 -3.45
C ARG A 262 5.04 -12.49 -3.88
N ILE A 263 5.57 -13.70 -3.74
CA ILE A 263 4.90 -14.93 -4.20
C ILE A 263 3.79 -15.29 -3.21
N HIS A 264 2.59 -15.48 -3.73
CA HIS A 264 1.42 -15.90 -2.96
C HIS A 264 1.56 -17.36 -2.51
N SER A 265 1.29 -17.63 -1.22
CA SER A 265 1.23 -19.00 -0.67
C SER A 265 -0.21 -19.37 -0.32
N GLU A 266 -0.83 -18.59 0.57
CA GLU A 266 -2.19 -18.81 1.07
C GLU A 266 -3.05 -17.55 0.89
N LYS A 267 -4.36 -17.74 0.70
CA LYS A 267 -5.34 -16.65 0.50
C LYS A 267 -5.33 -15.58 1.58
N GLU A 268 -4.93 -15.95 2.80
CA GLU A 268 -4.94 -15.09 3.97
C GLU A 268 -3.54 -14.57 4.36
N ASP A 269 -2.58 -14.61 3.44
CA ASP A 269 -1.22 -14.09 3.67
C ASP A 269 -1.07 -12.59 3.40
N TRP A 270 -2.09 -11.96 2.80
CA TRP A 270 -1.99 -10.57 2.34
C TRP A 270 -1.59 -9.61 3.46
N LEU A 271 -2.05 -9.82 4.70
CA LEU A 271 -1.71 -8.95 5.83
C LEU A 271 -0.27 -9.17 6.34
N ALA A 272 0.23 -10.40 6.25
CA ALA A 272 1.64 -10.70 6.54
C ALA A 272 2.53 -10.05 5.48
N PHE A 273 2.11 -10.09 4.21
CA PHE A 273 2.77 -9.38 3.12
C PHE A 273 2.75 -7.86 3.29
N GLU A 274 1.66 -7.26 3.75
CA GLU A 274 1.65 -5.82 4.11
C GLU A 274 2.70 -5.50 5.18
N GLY A 275 2.87 -6.38 6.18
CA GLY A 275 3.98 -6.30 7.12
C GLY A 275 5.33 -6.34 6.42
N SER A 276 5.52 -7.27 5.48
CA SER A 276 6.78 -7.42 4.73
C SER A 276 7.12 -6.15 3.96
N VAL A 277 6.13 -5.52 3.35
CA VAL A 277 6.29 -4.26 2.62
C VAL A 277 6.65 -3.10 3.56
N GLU A 278 5.96 -2.96 4.71
CA GLU A 278 6.27 -1.92 5.71
C GLU A 278 7.69 -2.07 6.29
N ILE A 279 8.09 -3.30 6.64
CA ILE A 279 9.43 -3.59 7.15
C ILE A 279 10.49 -3.34 6.08
N ALA A 280 10.27 -3.80 4.84
CA ALA A 280 11.21 -3.57 3.75
C ALA A 280 11.43 -2.08 3.48
N ASN A 281 10.34 -1.29 3.44
CA ASN A 281 10.42 0.15 3.28
C ASN A 281 11.24 0.79 4.40
N SER A 282 10.98 0.39 5.64
CA SER A 282 11.61 0.99 6.82
C SER A 282 13.10 0.65 6.92
N ILE A 283 13.49 -0.61 6.65
CA ILE A 283 14.90 -1.03 6.62
C ILE A 283 15.66 -0.24 5.56
N VAL A 284 15.11 -0.12 4.35
CA VAL A 284 15.78 0.63 3.27
C VAL A 284 15.87 2.12 3.61
N SER A 285 14.80 2.73 4.15
CA SER A 285 14.82 4.14 4.55
C SER A 285 15.83 4.43 5.66
N GLU A 286 15.99 3.55 6.64
CA GLU A 286 16.96 3.74 7.73
C GLU A 286 18.39 3.46 7.26
N SER A 287 18.58 2.48 6.38
CA SER A 287 19.92 2.07 5.91
C SER A 287 20.49 2.96 4.80
N ILE A 288 19.71 3.87 4.21
CA ILE A 288 20.21 4.73 3.13
C ILE A 288 21.11 5.86 3.65
N ASP A 289 20.91 6.26 4.91
CA ASP A 289 21.70 7.30 5.57
C ASP A 289 23.02 6.71 6.11
N ASP A 290 23.03 5.44 6.49
CA ASP A 290 24.21 4.67 6.88
C ASP A 290 25.06 4.35 5.63
N HIS A 291 26.24 4.97 5.52
CA HIS A 291 27.00 5.13 4.28
C HIS A 291 27.47 3.82 3.58
N GLY A 292 26.61 3.16 2.79
CA GLY A 292 26.92 2.04 1.89
C GLY A 292 25.97 1.98 0.68
N LYS A 293 26.15 1.05 -0.27
CA LYS A 293 25.19 0.91 -1.38
C LYS A 293 24.01 0.03 -0.97
N VAL A 294 22.82 0.62 -0.93
CA VAL A 294 21.58 -0.10 -0.66
C VAL A 294 20.91 -0.48 -1.97
N SER A 295 20.48 -1.74 -2.09
CA SER A 295 19.61 -2.18 -3.19
C SER A 295 18.40 -2.93 -2.66
N PHE A 296 17.27 -2.73 -3.32
CA PHE A 296 16.04 -3.45 -3.04
C PHE A 296 15.70 -4.37 -4.21
N VAL A 297 15.35 -5.63 -3.92
CA VAL A 297 14.96 -6.64 -4.90
C VAL A 297 13.62 -7.24 -4.52
N ALA A 298 12.64 -7.15 -5.41
CA ALA A 298 11.36 -7.83 -5.26
C ALA A 298 11.33 -9.11 -6.12
N ILE A 299 11.10 -10.25 -5.45
CA ILE A 299 10.95 -11.57 -6.08
C ILE A 299 9.46 -11.90 -6.20
N GLY A 300 8.97 -11.98 -7.42
CA GLY A 300 7.62 -12.42 -7.79
C GLY A 300 7.65 -12.86 -9.26
N ASP A 301 6.57 -12.63 -10.01
CA ASP A 301 6.48 -12.88 -11.46
C ASP A 301 7.70 -12.42 -12.24
N LYS A 302 8.09 -11.18 -12.03
CA LYS A 302 9.28 -10.55 -12.62
C LYS A 302 10.18 -10.08 -11.49
N ARG A 303 11.48 -10.31 -11.67
CA ARG A 303 12.52 -9.70 -10.84
C ARG A 303 12.47 -8.19 -11.05
N HIS A 304 12.36 -7.45 -9.95
CA HIS A 304 12.45 -6.00 -9.98
C HIS A 304 13.51 -5.53 -8.98
N GLU A 305 14.54 -4.86 -9.48
CA GLU A 305 15.63 -4.32 -8.67
C GLU A 305 15.62 -2.79 -8.71
N ILE A 306 15.84 -2.17 -7.57
CA ILE A 306 16.03 -0.74 -7.41
C ILE A 306 17.35 -0.55 -6.66
N GLN A 307 18.33 0.07 -7.31
CA GLN A 307 19.55 0.54 -6.65
C GLN A 307 19.28 1.94 -6.08
N LEU A 308 19.64 2.15 -4.82
CA LEU A 308 19.42 3.40 -4.09
C LEU A 308 20.77 4.09 -3.88
N ASP A 309 21.16 4.92 -4.85
CA ASP A 309 22.44 5.66 -4.83
C ASP A 309 22.23 7.17 -4.57
N ARG A 310 21.01 7.69 -4.85
CA ARG A 310 20.71 9.13 -4.94
C ARG A 310 19.83 9.63 -3.78
N GLY A 311 19.87 8.94 -2.64
CA GLY A 311 19.13 9.31 -1.43
C GLY A 311 17.61 9.40 -1.67
N LYS A 312 17.02 10.54 -1.33
CA LYS A 312 15.55 10.76 -1.31
C LYS A 312 14.82 10.43 -2.62
N ARG A 313 15.41 10.70 -3.80
CA ARG A 313 14.74 10.43 -5.09
C ARG A 313 14.54 8.94 -5.33
N ASP A 314 15.48 8.12 -4.87
CA ASP A 314 15.38 6.67 -5.00
C ASP A 314 14.43 6.09 -3.96
N LEU A 315 14.34 6.70 -2.76
CA LEU A 315 13.28 6.40 -1.80
C LEU A 315 11.89 6.68 -2.39
N ASP A 316 11.65 7.84 -3.00
CA ASP A 316 10.36 8.16 -3.65
C ASP A 316 10.02 7.17 -4.79
N ARG A 317 11.03 6.57 -5.43
CA ARG A 317 10.85 5.52 -6.44
C ARG A 317 10.49 4.19 -5.78
N LEU A 318 11.15 3.85 -4.68
CA LEU A 318 10.88 2.66 -3.89
C LEU A 318 9.48 2.70 -3.27
N THR A 319 9.10 3.78 -2.57
CA THR A 319 7.78 3.92 -1.92
C THR A 319 6.65 3.79 -2.93
N ARG A 320 6.79 4.41 -4.12
CA ARG A 320 5.82 4.28 -5.22
C ARG A 320 5.74 2.85 -5.75
N TYR A 321 6.89 2.19 -5.96
CA TYR A 321 6.91 0.78 -6.36
C TYR A 321 6.23 -0.10 -5.31
N LEU A 322 6.58 0.09 -4.04
CA LEU A 322 6.00 -0.62 -2.91
C LEU A 322 4.51 -0.32 -2.74
N ALA A 323 4.03 0.88 -3.08
CA ALA A 323 2.60 1.22 -3.06
C ALA A 323 1.79 0.44 -4.11
N GLU A 324 2.37 0.16 -5.28
CA GLU A 324 1.69 -0.57 -6.36
C GLU A 324 1.89 -2.09 -6.26
N THR A 325 2.86 -2.52 -5.45
CA THR A 325 3.24 -3.91 -5.30
C THR A 325 2.11 -4.75 -4.67
N LYS A 326 1.83 -5.89 -5.31
CA LYS A 326 0.84 -6.90 -4.90
C LYS A 326 1.47 -8.28 -4.86
N LEU A 327 0.83 -9.19 -4.12
CA LEU A 327 1.08 -10.61 -4.19
C LEU A 327 0.80 -11.14 -5.60
N VAL A 328 1.59 -12.12 -6.02
CA VAL A 328 1.47 -12.72 -7.34
C VAL A 328 1.40 -14.23 -7.22
N ASP A 329 0.44 -14.83 -7.91
CA ASP A 329 0.35 -16.28 -8.04
C ASP A 329 1.41 -16.77 -9.00
N GLU A 330 2.29 -17.65 -8.52
CA GLU A 330 3.38 -18.16 -9.33
C GLU A 330 3.65 -19.64 -9.04
N SER A 331 4.04 -20.37 -10.08
CA SER A 331 4.28 -21.82 -10.00
C SER A 331 5.62 -22.20 -9.39
N ARG A 332 6.62 -21.32 -9.44
CA ARG A 332 7.96 -21.55 -8.88
C ARG A 332 8.02 -21.10 -7.43
N SER A 333 8.66 -21.91 -6.58
CA SER A 333 8.84 -21.57 -5.17
C SER A 333 9.78 -20.37 -4.99
N PHE A 334 9.52 -19.58 -3.94
CA PHE A 334 10.35 -18.44 -3.57
C PHE A 334 11.81 -18.84 -3.35
N SER A 335 12.07 -19.93 -2.63
CA SER A 335 13.43 -20.38 -2.30
C SER A 335 14.26 -20.72 -3.54
N SER A 336 13.63 -21.25 -4.59
CA SER A 336 14.34 -21.54 -5.85
C SER A 336 14.82 -20.28 -6.57
N LYS A 337 14.06 -19.18 -6.47
CA LYS A 337 14.45 -17.88 -7.03
C LYS A 337 15.43 -17.16 -6.13
N LEU A 338 15.21 -17.21 -4.82
CA LEU A 338 16.11 -16.66 -3.82
C LEU A 338 17.52 -17.25 -3.96
N LEU A 339 17.65 -18.57 -4.18
CA LEU A 339 18.94 -19.20 -4.40
C LEU A 339 19.68 -18.60 -5.59
N LYS A 340 18.98 -18.35 -6.70
CA LYS A 340 19.59 -17.74 -7.90
C LYS A 340 20.03 -16.31 -7.63
N GLU A 341 19.21 -15.52 -6.94
CA GLU A 341 19.56 -14.15 -6.56
C GLU A 341 20.73 -14.12 -5.58
N GLY A 342 20.70 -14.94 -4.54
CA GLY A 342 21.77 -15.04 -3.54
C GLY A 342 23.12 -15.44 -4.15
N MET A 343 23.12 -16.27 -5.19
CA MET A 343 24.34 -16.64 -5.92
C MET A 343 24.85 -15.55 -6.87
N LEU A 344 23.97 -14.63 -7.32
CA LEU A 344 24.33 -13.52 -8.21
C LEU A 344 24.79 -12.28 -7.45
N ILE A 345 24.27 -12.08 -6.24
CA ILE A 345 24.59 -10.95 -5.38
C ILE A 345 26.01 -11.17 -4.81
N SER A 346 26.92 -10.23 -5.07
CA SER A 346 28.36 -10.34 -4.78
C SER A 346 28.69 -10.72 -3.33
N LYS A 347 29.85 -11.35 -3.12
CA LYS A 347 30.35 -11.88 -1.84
C LYS A 347 30.48 -10.87 -0.68
N ASP A 348 30.36 -9.56 -0.94
CA ASP A 348 30.57 -8.51 0.06
C ASP A 348 29.29 -7.75 0.47
N ARG A 349 28.10 -8.35 0.27
CA ARG A 349 26.82 -7.70 0.62
C ARG A 349 26.08 -8.42 1.75
N ASN A 350 25.51 -7.64 2.66
CA ASN A 350 24.55 -8.14 3.63
C ASN A 350 23.21 -8.37 2.93
N LEU A 351 22.62 -9.55 3.12
CA LEU A 351 21.36 -9.93 2.50
C LEU A 351 20.27 -10.00 3.55
N VAL A 352 19.29 -9.09 3.50
CA VAL A 352 18.10 -9.13 4.35
C VAL A 352 16.94 -9.67 3.53
N VAL A 353 16.52 -10.89 3.83
CA VAL A 353 15.43 -11.58 3.15
C VAL A 353 14.16 -11.44 3.97
N ILE A 354 13.13 -10.81 3.39
CA ILE A 354 11.85 -10.59 4.03
C ILE A 354 10.80 -11.46 3.35
N THR A 355 10.20 -12.37 4.12
CA THR A 355 9.20 -13.31 3.61
C THR A 355 8.01 -13.43 4.56
N HIS A 356 6.84 -13.71 3.99
CA HIS A 356 5.62 -14.05 4.72
C HIS A 356 5.28 -15.54 4.59
N GLN A 357 6.15 -16.34 3.95
CA GLN A 357 5.99 -17.78 3.80
C GLN A 357 7.28 -18.53 4.16
N ILE A 358 7.12 -19.75 4.67
CA ILE A 358 8.21 -20.68 4.97
C ILE A 358 7.96 -21.91 4.11
N ASP A 359 8.57 -21.95 2.91
CA ASP A 359 8.47 -23.12 2.04
C ASP A 359 9.42 -24.24 2.53
N SER A 360 9.22 -25.46 2.06
CA SER A 360 10.01 -26.63 2.49
C SER A 360 11.49 -26.54 2.13
N ASN A 361 11.84 -25.70 1.14
CA ASN A 361 13.21 -25.56 0.64
C ASN A 361 13.94 -24.35 1.25
N LEU A 362 13.24 -23.48 1.99
CA LEU A 362 13.80 -22.23 2.52
C LEU A 362 15.03 -22.50 3.37
N HIS A 363 14.95 -23.47 4.29
CA HIS A 363 16.09 -23.85 5.13
C HIS A 363 17.33 -24.15 4.28
N ARG A 364 17.21 -25.09 3.34
CA ARG A 364 18.32 -25.51 2.47
C ARG A 364 18.87 -24.34 1.65
N THR A 365 18.00 -23.49 1.10
CA THR A 365 18.41 -22.32 0.32
C THR A 365 19.19 -21.33 1.15
N MET A 366 18.72 -20.99 2.36
CA MET A 366 19.37 -20.02 3.24
C MET A 366 20.77 -20.49 3.65
N VAL A 367 20.91 -21.77 4.00
CA VAL A 367 22.19 -22.39 4.38
C VAL A 367 23.17 -22.40 3.22
N GLN A 368 22.69 -22.75 2.01
CA GLN A 368 23.51 -22.70 0.81
C GLN A 368 24.03 -21.28 0.53
N ILE A 369 23.21 -20.25 0.70
CA ILE A 369 23.64 -18.86 0.53
C ILE A 369 24.65 -18.47 1.62
N ASN A 370 24.39 -18.83 2.88
CA ASN A 370 25.29 -18.53 4.01
C ASN A 370 26.70 -19.15 3.82
N GLN A 371 26.78 -20.36 3.24
CA GLN A 371 28.05 -21.02 2.93
C GLN A 371 28.88 -20.31 1.83
N HIS A 372 28.26 -19.43 1.04
CA HIS A 372 28.93 -18.68 -0.03
C HIS A 372 29.45 -17.31 0.42
N ASP A 373 29.76 -17.17 1.72
CA ASP A 373 30.37 -15.98 2.35
C ASP A 373 29.45 -14.74 2.35
N ALA A 374 28.16 -14.95 2.14
CA ALA A 374 27.13 -13.93 2.23
C ALA A 374 26.53 -13.92 3.64
N LYS A 375 26.71 -12.83 4.39
CA LYS A 375 26.01 -12.61 5.67
C LYS A 375 24.52 -12.41 5.39
N ILE A 376 23.69 -13.36 5.84
CA ILE A 376 22.27 -13.41 5.50
C ILE A 376 21.39 -13.36 6.76
N SER A 377 20.37 -12.50 6.70
CA SER A 377 19.37 -12.28 7.74
C SER A 377 17.98 -12.54 7.18
N LEU A 378 17.21 -13.36 7.88
CA LEU A 378 15.84 -13.75 7.52
C LEU A 378 14.84 -13.05 8.44
N ILE A 379 13.97 -12.24 7.85
CA ILE A 379 12.82 -11.67 8.53
C ILE A 379 11.58 -12.41 8.03
N CYS A 380 11.00 -13.22 8.91
CA CYS A 380 9.78 -13.95 8.61
C CYS A 380 8.59 -13.31 9.32
N ILE A 381 7.56 -12.96 8.57
CA ILE A 381 6.30 -12.45 9.13
C ILE A 381 5.23 -13.53 9.04
N LYS A 382 4.85 -14.10 10.19
CA LYS A 382 3.83 -15.15 10.24
C LYS A 382 3.13 -15.15 11.60
N SER A 383 1.83 -15.41 11.61
CA SER A 383 1.02 -15.51 12.83
C SER A 383 1.54 -16.61 13.75
N LYS A 384 1.62 -16.33 15.06
CA LYS A 384 1.93 -17.34 16.11
C LYS A 384 0.93 -18.49 16.18
N HIS A 385 -0.26 -18.28 15.63
CA HIS A 385 -1.32 -19.29 15.60
C HIS A 385 -1.36 -20.11 14.31
N ARG A 386 -0.61 -19.71 13.28
CA ARG A 386 -0.55 -20.43 11.99
C ARG A 386 0.79 -21.10 11.72
N ILE A 387 1.85 -20.69 12.41
CA ILE A 387 3.15 -21.35 12.27
C ILE A 387 3.06 -22.81 12.73
N THR A 388 3.54 -23.72 11.89
CA THR A 388 3.56 -25.15 12.20
C THR A 388 4.79 -25.50 13.04
N PRO A 389 4.77 -26.60 13.81
CA PRO A 389 5.94 -27.05 14.57
C PRO A 389 7.17 -27.30 13.70
N LYS A 390 6.98 -27.81 12.47
CA LYS A 390 8.05 -28.03 11.50
C LYS A 390 8.69 -26.73 11.04
N GLU A 391 7.89 -25.72 10.73
CA GLU A 391 8.39 -24.39 10.35
C GLU A 391 9.15 -23.74 11.50
N ARG A 392 8.62 -23.83 12.73
CA ARG A 392 9.31 -23.31 13.91
C ARG A 392 10.65 -23.99 14.14
N GLN A 393 10.70 -25.32 13.99
CA GLN A 393 11.96 -26.07 14.07
C GLN A 393 12.95 -25.64 12.99
N ALA A 394 12.49 -25.43 11.75
CA ALA A 394 13.35 -24.95 10.67
C ALA A 394 13.93 -23.55 10.95
N LEU A 395 13.16 -22.63 11.53
CA LEU A 395 13.67 -21.31 11.92
C LEU A 395 14.72 -21.39 13.04
N GLU A 396 14.55 -22.28 14.01
CA GLU A 396 15.54 -22.48 15.09
C GLU A 396 16.81 -23.18 14.58
N GLN A 397 16.69 -24.14 13.65
CA GLN A 397 17.84 -24.77 13.00
C GLN A 397 18.67 -23.74 12.20
N LEU A 398 18.01 -22.84 11.47
CA LEU A 398 18.70 -21.75 10.76
C LEU A 398 19.54 -20.87 11.70
N LYS A 399 19.03 -20.56 12.89
CA LYS A 399 19.80 -19.80 13.90
C LYS A 399 21.05 -20.55 14.35
N GLN A 400 20.94 -21.87 14.54
CA GLN A 400 22.09 -22.72 14.93
C GLN A 400 23.14 -22.80 13.82
N GLU A 401 22.73 -22.71 12.56
CA GLU A 401 23.60 -22.72 11.38
C GLU A 401 24.15 -21.34 11.00
N GLY A 402 24.01 -20.35 11.91
CA GLY A 402 24.62 -19.02 11.79
C GLY A 402 23.82 -18.01 10.96
N VAL A 403 22.59 -18.32 10.56
CA VAL A 403 21.69 -17.37 9.90
C VAL A 403 20.97 -16.54 10.97
N ILE A 404 20.98 -15.21 10.83
CA ILE A 404 20.22 -14.33 11.73
C ILE A 404 18.75 -14.45 11.38
N VAL A 405 17.90 -14.86 12.33
CA VAL A 405 16.46 -15.06 12.07
C VAL A 405 15.62 -14.22 13.01
N THR A 406 14.86 -13.29 12.44
CA THR A 406 13.84 -12.49 13.13
C THR A 406 12.45 -12.99 12.73
N TRP A 407 11.73 -13.61 13.66
CA TRP A 407 10.32 -13.96 13.46
C TRP A 407 9.41 -12.88 14.06
N LEU A 408 8.66 -12.20 13.19
CA LEU A 408 7.70 -11.17 13.51
C LEU A 408 6.27 -11.73 13.50
N ASN A 409 5.67 -11.80 14.68
CA ASN A 409 4.29 -12.21 14.92
C ASN A 409 3.43 -11.00 15.38
N GLU A 410 2.19 -11.27 15.77
CA GLU A 410 1.23 -10.27 16.23
C GLU A 410 1.77 -9.35 17.33
N ASP A 411 2.48 -9.92 18.31
CA ASP A 411 2.91 -9.20 19.50
C ASP A 411 4.03 -8.20 19.14
N GLN A 412 4.97 -8.62 18.28
CA GLN A 412 6.06 -7.76 17.81
C GLN A 412 5.57 -6.73 16.79
N LEU A 413 4.68 -7.08 15.85
CA LEU A 413 4.21 -6.15 14.83
C LEU A 413 3.25 -5.08 15.37
N THR A 414 2.63 -5.34 16.53
CA THR A 414 1.77 -4.36 17.20
C THR A 414 2.58 -3.37 18.04
N SER A 415 3.86 -3.65 18.34
CA SER A 415 4.71 -2.72 19.09
C SER A 415 4.97 -1.44 18.29
N ARG A 416 5.25 -0.34 19.00
CA ARG A 416 5.61 0.93 18.35
C ARG A 416 7.03 0.92 17.79
N LEU A 417 7.93 0.20 18.45
CA LEU A 417 9.32 0.00 18.06
C LEU A 417 9.52 -1.49 17.80
N ILE A 418 9.94 -1.84 16.58
CA ILE A 418 10.17 -3.23 16.20
C ILE A 418 11.68 -3.46 16.18
N GLU A 419 12.13 -4.41 16.99
CA GLU A 419 13.53 -4.84 16.97
C GLU A 419 13.71 -5.83 15.82
N VAL A 420 14.69 -5.53 14.96
CA VAL A 420 15.04 -6.36 13.82
C VAL A 420 16.54 -6.59 13.87
N ASN A 421 16.94 -7.85 13.90
CA ASN A 421 18.34 -8.20 13.76
C ASN A 421 18.60 -8.33 12.25
N THR A 422 19.46 -7.45 11.76
CA THR A 422 19.79 -7.33 10.33
C THR A 422 21.22 -7.66 10.03
#